data_AF-A0A1B7LFS6-F1
#
_entry.id   AF-A0A1B7LFS6-F1
#
_cell.length_a   1.000
_cell.length_b   1.000
_cell.length_c   1.000
_cell.angle_alpha   90.00
_cell.angle_beta   90.00
_cell.angle_gamma   90.00
#
_symmetry.space_group_name_H-M   'P 1'
#
loop_
_entity.id
_entity.type
_entity.pdbx_description
1 polymer ?
#
loop_
_entity_poly.entity_id
_entity_poly.type
_entity_poly.pdbx_seq_one_letter_code
_entity_poly.pdbx_strand_id
1 'polypeptide(L)'
;MEVREIIARRAINTLFQPVHDIREGEIIGFEALTRGPSGTLQPADILFAAAASNGLRVELELACFREALINAGFIPPEKLLFLNFHPLTLAGHWEAILNDLGAQRRQAVIEITESSGQIRFCAKAQEQLRMAGVRIALDDVGAGDRALANMCEYQADYLKLDRSIIEGLIVHHGARGFFYGPEAAQILCFGHISREGFYYGTEPKHYKSTQKQRKSLRNDR
;
A
#
# COMPACT_ATOMS: atom_id res chain seq x y z
N MET A 1 14.84 11.38 -23.21
CA MET A 1 15.76 11.10 -22.09
C MET A 1 15.77 9.60 -21.85
N GLU A 2 16.95 9.04 -21.63
CA GLU A 2 17.08 7.64 -21.21
C GLU A 2 16.94 7.51 -19.69
N VAL A 3 16.67 6.29 -19.17
CA VAL A 3 16.48 6.05 -17.74
C VAL A 3 17.67 6.52 -16.90
N ARG A 4 18.90 6.27 -17.35
CA ARG A 4 20.12 6.71 -16.65
C ARG A 4 20.18 8.24 -16.51
N GLU A 5 19.77 8.97 -17.54
CA GLU A 5 19.72 10.43 -17.53
C GLU A 5 18.62 10.94 -16.60
N ILE A 6 17.46 10.26 -16.57
CA ILE A 6 16.35 10.57 -15.66
C ILE A 6 16.80 10.46 -14.20
N ILE A 7 17.48 9.37 -13.83
CA ILE A 7 18.01 9.18 -12.48
C ILE A 7 19.08 10.23 -12.16
N ALA A 8 20.06 10.42 -13.05
CA ALA A 8 21.17 11.35 -12.82
C ALA A 8 20.73 12.80 -12.67
N ARG A 9 19.70 13.22 -13.43
CA ARG A 9 19.13 14.57 -13.37
C ARG A 9 18.00 14.71 -12.36
N ARG A 10 17.64 13.64 -11.65
CA ARG A 10 16.50 13.60 -10.72
C ARG A 10 15.20 14.07 -11.40
N ALA A 11 15.04 13.71 -12.68
CA ALA A 11 13.88 14.10 -13.49
C ALA A 11 12.67 13.18 -13.22
N ILE A 12 12.37 12.97 -11.94
CA ILE A 12 11.33 12.10 -11.43
C ILE A 12 10.37 12.98 -10.64
N ASN A 13 9.09 12.88 -10.96
CA ASN A 13 8.03 13.56 -10.24
C ASN A 13 7.34 12.59 -9.29
N THR A 14 6.80 13.13 -8.20
CA THR A 14 5.98 12.37 -7.24
C THR A 14 4.59 12.98 -7.16
N LEU A 15 3.57 12.17 -7.36
CA LEU A 15 2.19 12.51 -7.03
C LEU A 15 1.83 11.88 -5.70
N PHE A 16 0.90 12.51 -4.96
CA PHE A 16 0.47 12.02 -3.66
C PHE A 16 -1.02 11.74 -3.68
N GLN A 17 -1.39 10.48 -3.56
CA GLN A 17 -2.78 10.06 -3.51
C GLN A 17 -3.23 9.96 -2.04
N PRO A 18 -4.31 10.66 -1.63
CA PRO A 18 -4.82 10.54 -0.26
C PRO A 18 -5.32 9.12 0.05
N VAL A 19 -4.98 8.64 1.25
CA VAL A 19 -5.47 7.39 1.83
C VAL A 19 -6.42 7.73 2.99
N HIS A 20 -7.65 7.22 2.95
CA HIS A 20 -8.71 7.54 3.90
C HIS A 20 -8.98 6.40 4.90
N ASP A 21 -9.29 6.72 6.16
CA ASP A 21 -9.97 5.79 7.06
C ASP A 21 -11.44 5.67 6.62
N ILE A 22 -11.87 4.48 6.23
CA ILE A 22 -13.22 4.22 5.75
C ILE A 22 -14.32 4.44 6.81
N ARG A 23 -13.98 4.40 8.10
CA ARG A 23 -14.92 4.59 9.21
C ARG A 23 -15.20 6.06 9.46
N GLU A 24 -14.14 6.86 9.53
CA GLU A 24 -14.21 8.27 9.91
C GLU A 24 -14.22 9.21 8.69
N GLY A 25 -13.84 8.72 7.50
CA GLY A 25 -13.71 9.51 6.27
C GLY A 25 -12.44 10.39 6.20
N GLU A 26 -11.68 10.44 7.29
CA GLU A 26 -10.49 11.28 7.41
C GLU A 26 -9.29 10.72 6.65
N ILE A 27 -8.43 11.62 6.14
CA ILE A 27 -7.17 11.24 5.50
C ILE A 27 -6.20 10.77 6.58
N ILE A 28 -5.73 9.53 6.49
CA ILE A 28 -4.73 8.95 7.40
C ILE A 28 -3.30 9.09 6.86
N GLY A 29 -3.15 9.28 5.56
CA GLY A 29 -1.86 9.34 4.90
C GLY A 29 -1.96 9.60 3.41
N PHE A 30 -0.83 9.51 2.74
CA PHE A 30 -0.73 9.67 1.30
C PHE A 30 0.20 8.61 0.70
N GLU A 31 -0.20 8.06 -0.43
CA GLU A 31 0.64 7.18 -1.24
C GLU A 31 1.46 7.99 -2.23
N ALA A 32 2.77 7.74 -2.22
CA ALA A 32 3.70 8.38 -3.14
C ALA A 32 3.76 7.60 -4.45
N LEU A 33 3.23 8.20 -5.51
CA LEU A 33 3.16 7.63 -6.85
C LEU A 33 4.21 8.26 -7.76
N THR A 34 5.09 7.43 -8.30
CA THR A 34 6.14 7.86 -9.23
C THR A 34 5.53 8.31 -10.56
N ARG A 35 6.09 9.37 -11.14
CA ARG A 35 5.90 9.74 -12.54
C ARG A 35 7.25 10.09 -13.14
N GLY A 36 7.55 9.57 -14.33
CA GLY A 36 8.71 10.02 -15.08
C GLY A 36 8.53 11.44 -15.64
N PRO A 37 9.53 11.93 -16.41
CA PRO A 37 9.39 13.19 -17.10
C PRO A 37 8.33 13.10 -18.20
N SER A 38 7.76 14.24 -18.61
CA SER A 38 6.79 14.30 -19.69
C SER A 38 7.27 13.57 -20.96
N GLY A 39 6.41 12.76 -21.56
CA GLY A 39 6.70 11.93 -22.73
C GLY A 39 6.45 10.44 -22.47
N THR A 40 7.08 9.58 -23.27
CA THR A 40 6.82 8.12 -23.26
C THR A 40 7.14 7.46 -21.92
N LEU A 41 8.14 7.96 -21.19
CA LEU A 41 8.54 7.44 -19.89
C LEU A 41 7.80 8.11 -18.72
N GLN A 42 6.77 8.91 -18.97
CA GLN A 42 5.98 9.54 -17.90
C GLN A 42 5.21 8.51 -17.05
N PRO A 43 4.56 7.48 -17.65
CA PRO A 43 3.90 6.43 -16.86
C PRO A 43 4.92 5.58 -16.09
N ALA A 44 4.61 5.29 -14.83
CA ALA A 44 5.55 4.60 -13.93
C ALA A 44 5.86 3.18 -14.40
N ASP A 45 4.84 2.44 -14.85
CA ASP A 45 4.96 1.09 -15.39
C ASP A 45 5.94 1.03 -16.57
N ILE A 46 5.82 1.96 -17.53
CA ILE A 46 6.72 2.06 -18.68
C ILE A 46 8.14 2.43 -18.22
N LEU A 47 8.27 3.38 -17.30
CA LEU A 47 9.56 3.80 -16.75
C LEU A 47 10.28 2.66 -16.02
N PHE A 48 9.58 1.94 -15.14
CA PHE A 48 10.14 0.81 -14.39
C PHE A 48 10.44 -0.39 -15.30
N ALA A 49 9.64 -0.64 -16.33
CA ALA A 49 9.94 -1.65 -17.34
C ALA A 49 11.23 -1.29 -18.10
N ALA A 50 11.35 -0.05 -18.57
CA ALA A 50 12.56 0.43 -19.23
C ALA A 50 13.78 0.34 -18.30
N ALA A 51 13.65 0.70 -17.02
CA ALA A 51 14.72 0.58 -16.05
C ALA A 51 15.14 -0.87 -15.83
N ALA A 52 14.19 -1.79 -15.70
CA ALA A 52 14.46 -3.22 -15.54
C ALA A 52 15.21 -3.80 -16.75
N SER A 53 14.79 -3.48 -17.98
CA SER A 53 15.48 -3.91 -19.21
C SER A 53 16.91 -3.37 -19.33
N ASN A 54 17.23 -2.28 -18.64
CA ASN A 54 18.57 -1.68 -18.58
C ASN A 54 19.36 -2.06 -17.32
N GLY A 55 18.83 -2.91 -16.45
CA GLY A 55 19.46 -3.28 -15.18
C GLY A 55 19.55 -2.14 -14.16
N LEU A 56 18.69 -1.12 -14.27
CA LEU A 56 18.67 0.09 -13.45
C LEU A 56 17.46 0.17 -12.51
N ARG A 57 16.77 -0.96 -12.29
CA ARG A 57 15.51 -0.97 -11.51
C ARG A 57 15.72 -0.51 -10.07
N VAL A 58 16.74 -1.03 -9.40
CA VAL A 58 17.03 -0.73 -7.99
C VAL A 58 17.41 0.74 -7.83
N GLU A 59 18.27 1.24 -8.72
CA GLU A 59 18.71 2.63 -8.74
C GLU A 59 17.55 3.59 -8.98
N LEU A 60 16.63 3.22 -9.88
CA LEU A 60 15.41 3.99 -10.11
C LEU A 60 14.51 3.97 -8.87
N GLU A 61 14.23 2.81 -8.28
CA GLU A 61 13.39 2.71 -7.07
C GLU A 61 13.94 3.57 -5.93
N LEU A 62 15.25 3.53 -5.67
CA LEU A 62 15.88 4.35 -4.64
C LEU A 62 15.86 5.85 -4.97
N ALA A 63 15.99 6.22 -6.26
CA ALA A 63 15.85 7.61 -6.68
C ALA A 63 14.41 8.11 -6.48
N CYS A 64 13.41 7.34 -6.91
CA CYS A 64 12.00 7.63 -6.71
C CYS A 64 11.64 7.78 -5.23
N PHE A 65 12.14 6.88 -4.39
CA PHE A 65 11.96 6.94 -2.93
C PHE A 65 12.51 8.25 -2.34
N ARG A 66 13.72 8.65 -2.72
CA ARG A 66 14.33 9.90 -2.22
C ARG A 66 13.58 11.14 -2.72
N GLU A 67 13.14 11.16 -3.98
CA GLU A 67 12.27 12.22 -4.48
C GLU A 67 10.95 12.27 -3.71
N ALA A 68 10.34 11.12 -3.43
CA ALA A 68 9.10 11.06 -2.67
C ALA A 68 9.26 11.65 -1.26
N LEU A 69 10.37 11.34 -0.58
CA LEU A 69 10.65 11.92 0.74
C LEU A 69 10.81 13.44 0.72
N ILE A 70 11.50 13.97 -0.29
CA ILE A 70 11.71 15.42 -0.45
C ILE A 70 10.39 16.12 -0.79
N ASN A 71 9.66 15.57 -1.76
CA ASN A 71 8.41 16.15 -2.24
C ASN A 71 7.27 16.02 -1.21
N ALA A 72 7.37 15.08 -0.26
CA ALA A 72 6.43 14.94 0.84
C ALA A 72 6.52 16.06 1.88
N GLY A 73 7.42 17.04 1.73
CA GLY A 73 7.62 18.15 2.69
C GLY A 73 6.34 18.87 3.12
N PHE A 74 5.34 18.98 2.25
CA PHE A 74 4.06 19.63 2.55
C PHE A 74 3.07 18.75 3.34
N ILE A 75 3.29 17.43 3.40
CA ILE A 75 2.44 16.50 4.14
C ILE A 75 2.69 16.68 5.65
N PRO A 76 1.65 16.77 6.49
CA PRO A 76 1.83 16.89 7.94
C PRO A 76 2.60 15.68 8.52
N PRO A 77 3.54 15.87 9.46
CA PRO A 77 4.37 14.79 10.02
C PRO A 77 3.61 13.63 10.68
N GLU A 78 2.39 13.88 11.17
CA GLU A 78 1.50 12.89 11.78
C GLU A 78 0.77 12.01 10.76
N LYS A 79 0.76 12.40 9.47
CA LYS A 79 0.16 11.61 8.39
C LYS A 79 1.14 10.57 7.89
N LEU A 80 0.62 9.40 7.56
CA LEU A 80 1.41 8.31 7.01
C LEU A 80 1.87 8.61 5.59
N LEU A 81 3.08 8.18 5.26
CA LEU A 81 3.60 8.20 3.90
C LEU A 81 3.78 6.76 3.41
N PHE A 82 2.99 6.37 2.41
CA PHE A 82 3.08 5.05 1.81
C PHE A 82 4.07 5.06 0.63
N LEU A 83 4.99 4.10 0.63
CA LEU A 83 6.14 4.06 -0.29
C LEU A 83 6.29 2.66 -0.88
N ASN A 84 6.22 2.59 -2.20
CA ASN A 84 6.29 1.35 -2.96
C ASN A 84 7.72 0.83 -3.12
N PHE A 85 7.96 -0.45 -2.80
CA PHE A 85 9.25 -1.10 -2.97
C PHE A 85 9.11 -2.52 -3.52
N HIS A 86 10.00 -2.88 -4.46
CA HIS A 86 10.16 -4.27 -4.83
C HIS A 86 10.88 -5.05 -3.71
N PRO A 87 10.48 -6.32 -3.40
CA PRO A 87 11.09 -7.09 -2.32
C PRO A 87 12.62 -7.17 -2.40
N LEU A 88 13.19 -7.34 -3.59
CA LEU A 88 14.65 -7.45 -3.74
C LEU A 88 15.38 -6.14 -3.40
N THR A 89 14.80 -4.99 -3.78
CA THR A 89 15.35 -3.68 -3.41
C THR A 89 15.36 -3.52 -1.90
N LEU A 90 14.23 -3.86 -1.26
CA LEU A 90 14.10 -3.80 0.20
C LEU A 90 15.11 -4.73 0.89
N ALA A 91 15.24 -5.96 0.41
CA ALA A 91 16.19 -6.94 0.96
C ALA A 91 17.65 -6.45 0.90
N GLY A 92 18.05 -5.82 -0.21
CA GLY A 92 19.41 -5.35 -0.43
C GLY A 92 19.76 -4.00 0.19
N HIS A 93 18.76 -3.14 0.45
CA HIS A 93 18.98 -1.72 0.76
C HIS A 93 18.23 -1.18 1.97
N TRP A 94 17.68 -2.05 2.83
CA TRP A 94 16.89 -1.64 4.01
C TRP A 94 17.63 -0.67 4.95
N GLU A 95 18.95 -0.80 5.14
CA GLU A 95 19.72 0.11 5.99
C GLU A 95 19.71 1.54 5.45
N ALA A 96 19.93 1.69 4.14
CA ALA A 96 19.90 3.00 3.48
C ALA A 96 18.49 3.60 3.51
N ILE A 97 17.46 2.78 3.24
CA ILE A 97 16.06 3.19 3.32
C ILE A 97 15.73 3.67 4.73
N LEU A 98 16.13 2.91 5.76
CA LEU A 98 15.88 3.27 7.15
C LEU A 98 16.56 4.57 7.56
N ASN A 99 17.81 4.78 7.13
CA ASN A 99 18.55 6.00 7.41
C ASN A 99 17.88 7.23 6.77
N ASP A 100 17.48 7.12 5.49
CA ASP A 100 16.78 8.19 4.76
C ASP A 100 15.41 8.51 5.41
N LEU A 101 14.67 7.50 5.86
CA LEU A 101 13.42 7.67 6.62
C LEU A 101 13.62 8.38 7.96
N GLY A 102 14.64 7.96 8.72
CA GLY A 102 14.99 8.56 10.02
C GLY A 102 15.37 10.03 9.89
N ALA A 103 16.14 10.38 8.87
CA ALA A 103 16.56 11.76 8.60
C ALA A 103 15.36 12.69 8.34
N GLN A 104 14.29 12.19 7.72
CA GLN A 104 13.09 12.96 7.40
C GLN A 104 12.02 12.93 8.50
N ARG A 105 12.21 12.15 9.57
CA ARG A 105 11.27 11.98 10.69
C ARG A 105 9.84 11.63 10.23
N ARG A 106 9.72 10.80 9.19
CA ARG A 106 8.43 10.42 8.60
C ARG A 106 7.88 9.13 9.18
N GLN A 107 6.58 9.10 9.43
CA GLN A 107 5.87 7.84 9.67
C GLN A 107 5.63 7.15 8.32
N ALA A 108 6.45 6.15 8.01
CA ALA A 108 6.40 5.47 6.74
C ALA A 108 5.67 4.13 6.81
N VAL A 109 4.99 3.81 5.71
CA VAL A 109 4.47 2.50 5.40
C VAL A 109 5.15 2.02 4.13
N ILE A 110 5.84 0.89 4.18
CA ILE A 110 6.47 0.27 3.01
C ILE A 110 5.47 -0.68 2.38
N GLU A 111 5.12 -0.41 1.13
CA GLU A 111 4.21 -1.24 0.34
C GLU A 111 5.01 -2.21 -0.51
N ILE A 112 4.65 -3.50 -0.42
CA ILE A 112 5.33 -4.58 -1.10
C ILE A 112 4.31 -5.34 -1.93
N THR A 113 4.53 -5.40 -3.25
CA THR A 113 3.62 -6.07 -4.17
C THR A 113 3.64 -7.59 -3.97
N GLU A 114 2.46 -8.17 -3.76
CA GLU A 114 2.30 -9.61 -3.51
C GLU A 114 2.71 -10.47 -4.71
N SER A 115 2.31 -10.04 -5.91
CA SER A 115 2.48 -10.74 -7.18
C SER A 115 3.93 -10.95 -7.61
N SER A 116 4.89 -10.34 -6.92
CA SER A 116 6.33 -10.49 -7.20
C SER A 116 6.85 -11.92 -7.00
N GLY A 117 6.15 -12.75 -6.22
CA GLY A 117 6.60 -14.11 -5.85
C GLY A 117 7.93 -14.11 -5.07
N GLN A 118 8.37 -12.95 -4.59
CA GLN A 118 9.71 -12.68 -4.06
C GLN A 118 9.68 -12.08 -2.65
N ILE A 119 8.50 -11.92 -2.06
CA ILE A 119 8.32 -11.32 -0.73
C ILE A 119 9.19 -12.02 0.32
N ARG A 120 9.31 -13.35 0.29
CA ARG A 120 10.17 -14.12 1.20
C ARG A 120 11.62 -13.61 1.29
N PHE A 121 12.15 -13.02 0.23
CA PHE A 121 13.53 -12.53 0.20
C PHE A 121 13.73 -11.28 1.06
N CYS A 122 12.66 -10.55 1.39
CA CYS A 122 12.75 -9.33 2.19
C CYS A 122 12.32 -9.50 3.65
N ALA A 123 12.08 -10.72 4.13
CA ALA A 123 11.61 -10.97 5.50
C ALA A 123 12.52 -10.35 6.57
N LYS A 124 13.84 -10.49 6.43
CA LYS A 124 14.82 -9.85 7.35
C LYS A 124 14.72 -8.32 7.29
N ALA A 125 14.62 -7.76 6.09
CA ALA A 125 14.50 -6.30 5.91
C ALA A 125 13.20 -5.77 6.53
N GLN A 126 12.08 -6.46 6.34
CA GLN A 126 10.79 -6.15 6.97
C GLN A 126 10.91 -6.13 8.49
N GLU A 127 11.53 -7.15 9.10
CA GLU A 127 11.73 -7.22 10.55
C GLU A 127 12.54 -6.02 11.07
N GLN A 128 13.66 -5.68 10.42
CA GLN A 128 14.50 -4.56 10.83
C GLN A 128 13.77 -3.21 10.71
N LEU A 129 13.02 -3.01 9.62
CA LEU A 129 12.22 -1.79 9.42
C LEU A 129 11.11 -1.68 10.49
N ARG A 130 10.45 -2.79 10.81
CA ARG A 130 9.43 -2.84 11.87
C ARG A 130 9.99 -2.52 13.25
N MET A 131 11.17 -3.05 13.59
CA MET A 131 11.84 -2.72 14.85
C MET A 131 12.14 -1.21 14.97
N ALA A 132 12.29 -0.52 13.85
CA ALA A 132 12.47 0.93 13.81
C ALA A 132 11.13 1.72 13.70
N GLY A 133 9.99 1.05 13.80
CA GLY A 133 8.66 1.69 13.78
C GLY A 133 8.07 1.92 12.39
N VAL A 134 8.70 1.40 11.32
CA VAL A 134 8.16 1.43 9.96
C VAL A 134 7.10 0.34 9.81
N ARG A 135 5.95 0.70 9.23
CA ARG A 135 4.86 -0.26 8.98
C ARG A 135 4.99 -0.90 7.61
N ILE A 136 4.42 -2.08 7.44
CA ILE A 136 4.43 -2.84 6.18
C ILE A 136 3.00 -2.99 5.66
N ALA A 137 2.82 -2.73 4.36
CA ALA A 137 1.62 -3.04 3.63
C ALA A 137 1.90 -4.08 2.54
N LEU A 138 0.96 -4.99 2.30
CA LEU A 138 0.98 -5.82 1.09
C LEU A 138 0.05 -5.22 0.06
N ASP A 139 0.56 -5.06 -1.16
CA ASP A 139 -0.19 -4.53 -2.30
C ASP A 139 -0.70 -5.63 -3.24
N ASP A 140 -1.80 -5.32 -3.95
CA ASP A 140 -2.52 -6.20 -4.88
C ASP A 140 -3.00 -7.53 -4.25
N VAL A 141 -3.45 -7.45 -3.00
CA VAL A 141 -3.88 -8.61 -2.23
C VAL A 141 -5.20 -9.15 -2.80
N GLY A 142 -5.15 -10.39 -3.27
CA GLY A 142 -6.28 -11.18 -3.75
C GLY A 142 -6.37 -11.34 -5.28
N ALA A 143 -5.36 -10.87 -6.01
CA ALA A 143 -5.11 -11.28 -7.39
C ALA A 143 -4.55 -12.73 -7.51
N GLY A 144 -4.16 -13.35 -6.38
CA GLY A 144 -3.63 -14.72 -6.31
C GLY A 144 -4.10 -15.51 -5.08
N ASP A 145 -3.97 -16.84 -5.14
CA ASP A 145 -4.56 -17.80 -4.19
C ASP A 145 -3.99 -17.78 -2.76
N ARG A 146 -2.92 -17.00 -2.49
CA ARG A 146 -2.17 -17.02 -1.22
C ARG A 146 -2.17 -15.73 -0.42
N ALA A 147 -2.95 -14.73 -0.83
CA ALA A 147 -3.05 -13.43 -0.16
C ALA A 147 -3.18 -13.49 1.38
N LEU A 148 -4.12 -14.27 1.91
CA LEU A 148 -4.35 -14.39 3.35
C LEU A 148 -3.23 -15.14 4.08
N ALA A 149 -2.65 -16.16 3.43
CA ALA A 149 -1.52 -16.91 4.00
C ALA A 149 -0.27 -16.01 4.08
N ASN A 150 -0.02 -15.24 3.02
CA ASN A 150 1.07 -14.27 2.97
C ASN A 150 0.91 -13.18 4.04
N MET A 151 -0.31 -12.72 4.32
CA MET A 151 -0.52 -11.79 5.43
C MET A 151 -0.04 -12.35 6.77
N CYS A 152 -0.44 -13.57 7.11
CA CYS A 152 -0.04 -14.21 8.36
C CYS A 152 1.48 -14.44 8.42
N GLU A 153 2.08 -14.80 7.28
CA GLU A 153 3.51 -15.08 7.17
C GLU A 153 4.38 -13.82 7.26
N TYR A 154 3.93 -12.71 6.66
CA TYR A 154 4.69 -11.45 6.58
C TYR A 154 4.26 -10.39 7.60
N GLN A 155 3.30 -10.69 8.47
CA GLN A 155 2.83 -9.82 9.56
C GLN A 155 2.55 -8.37 9.13
N ALA A 156 1.92 -8.21 7.95
CA ALA A 156 1.63 -6.90 7.40
C ALA A 156 0.64 -6.12 8.28
N ASP A 157 0.89 -4.83 8.46
CA ASP A 157 0.01 -3.92 9.21
C ASP A 157 -1.20 -3.52 8.36
N TYR A 158 -1.03 -3.52 7.04
CA TYR A 158 -2.05 -3.16 6.07
C TYR A 158 -2.14 -4.16 4.92
N LEU A 159 -3.35 -4.37 4.44
CA LEU A 159 -3.60 -5.02 3.15
C LEU A 159 -4.27 -4.02 2.22
N LYS A 160 -3.77 -3.92 0.99
CA LYS A 160 -4.41 -3.19 -0.09
C LYS A 160 -5.10 -4.20 -0.99
N LEU A 161 -6.42 -4.14 -1.03
CA LEU A 161 -7.22 -5.03 -1.86
C LEU A 161 -7.08 -4.63 -3.32
N ASP A 162 -6.87 -5.64 -4.17
CA ASP A 162 -6.87 -5.44 -5.62
C ASP A 162 -8.21 -4.85 -6.10
N ARG A 163 -8.12 -3.97 -7.10
CA ARG A 163 -9.25 -3.25 -7.65
C ARG A 163 -10.36 -4.17 -8.17
N SER A 164 -10.02 -5.31 -8.76
CA SER A 164 -11.00 -6.25 -9.31
C SER A 164 -11.92 -6.82 -8.24
N ILE A 165 -11.42 -7.04 -7.02
CA ILE A 165 -12.20 -7.51 -5.87
C ILE A 165 -13.20 -6.44 -5.47
N ILE A 166 -12.75 -5.18 -5.42
CA ILE A 166 -13.60 -4.04 -5.06
C ILE A 166 -14.70 -3.86 -6.09
N GLU A 167 -14.36 -3.88 -7.37
CA GLU A 167 -15.34 -3.79 -8.47
C GLU A 167 -16.35 -4.95 -8.40
N GLY A 168 -15.90 -6.18 -8.14
CA GLY A 168 -16.78 -7.33 -7.94
C GLY A 168 -17.73 -7.15 -6.75
N LEU A 169 -17.26 -6.66 -5.61
CA LEU A 169 -18.08 -6.39 -4.42
C LEU A 169 -19.15 -5.32 -4.67
N ILE A 170 -18.81 -4.27 -5.41
CA ILE A 170 -19.76 -3.22 -5.80
C ILE A 170 -20.85 -3.79 -6.69
N VAL A 171 -20.47 -4.55 -7.72
CA VAL A 171 -21.40 -5.11 -8.71
C VAL A 171 -22.33 -6.16 -8.09
N HIS A 172 -21.81 -7.04 -7.23
CA HIS A 172 -22.57 -8.22 -6.77
C HIS A 172 -23.25 -8.03 -5.40
N HIS A 173 -22.79 -7.11 -4.56
CA HIS A 173 -23.27 -7.01 -3.18
C HIS A 173 -23.84 -5.64 -2.79
N GLY A 174 -23.91 -4.67 -3.72
CA GLY A 174 -24.47 -3.34 -3.46
C GLY A 174 -23.82 -2.67 -2.24
N ALA A 175 -22.51 -2.91 -2.06
CA ALA A 175 -21.82 -2.62 -0.83
C ALA A 175 -21.87 -1.12 -0.49
N ARG A 176 -22.43 -0.81 0.68
CA ARG A 176 -22.47 0.54 1.24
C ARG A 176 -21.31 0.67 2.23
N GLY A 177 -20.31 1.50 1.92
CA GLY A 177 -19.18 1.77 2.82
C GLY A 177 -17.80 1.78 2.18
N PHE A 178 -17.68 1.58 0.86
CA PHE A 178 -16.40 1.72 0.17
C PHE A 178 -16.27 3.15 -0.39
N PHE A 179 -15.30 3.91 0.10
CA PHE A 179 -14.96 5.22 -0.46
C PHE A 179 -14.22 5.02 -1.79
N TYR A 180 -14.82 5.51 -2.88
CA TYR A 180 -14.30 5.44 -4.24
C TYR A 180 -13.63 6.77 -4.59
N GLY A 181 -12.31 6.77 -4.71
CA GLY A 181 -11.57 7.84 -5.37
C GLY A 181 -11.43 7.53 -6.86
N PRO A 182 -11.60 8.50 -7.77
CA PRO A 182 -11.68 8.26 -9.22
C PRO A 182 -10.39 7.77 -9.91
N GLU A 183 -9.23 7.72 -9.24
CA GLU A 183 -7.94 7.46 -9.93
C GLU A 183 -7.14 6.22 -9.50
N ALA A 184 -7.45 5.54 -8.40
CA ALA A 184 -6.94 4.18 -8.07
C ALA A 184 -7.51 3.80 -6.71
N ALA A 185 -8.55 2.98 -6.66
CA ALA A 185 -9.15 2.56 -5.40
C ALA A 185 -8.42 1.31 -4.90
N GLN A 186 -7.45 1.49 -4.00
CA GLN A 186 -6.96 0.42 -3.13
C GLN A 186 -7.54 0.68 -1.74
N ILE A 187 -8.31 -0.27 -1.21
CA ILE A 187 -8.83 -0.17 0.16
C ILE A 187 -7.73 -0.63 1.10
N LEU A 188 -7.30 0.27 1.98
CA LEU A 188 -6.42 -0.07 3.08
C LEU A 188 -7.24 -0.73 4.20
N CYS A 189 -7.01 -2.03 4.40
CA CYS A 189 -7.67 -2.78 5.45
C CYS A 189 -6.76 -2.85 6.69
N PHE A 190 -7.24 -2.33 7.81
CA PHE A 190 -6.58 -2.48 9.11
C PHE A 190 -6.74 -3.92 9.60
N GLY A 191 -5.63 -4.65 9.75
CA GLY A 191 -5.67 -5.98 10.35
C GLY A 191 -5.76 -5.89 11.88
N HIS A 192 -6.81 -6.47 12.48
CA HIS A 192 -6.77 -6.97 13.85
C HIS A 192 -7.16 -8.45 13.82
N ILE A 193 -6.17 -9.33 13.95
CA ILE A 193 -6.38 -10.79 13.96
C ILE A 193 -6.80 -11.19 15.38
N SER A 194 -8.03 -11.68 15.55
CA SER A 194 -8.46 -12.37 16.78
C SER A 194 -8.59 -13.87 16.52
N ARG A 195 -8.67 -14.69 17.58
CA ARG A 195 -8.90 -16.15 17.48
C ARG A 195 -10.21 -16.52 16.75
N GLU A 196 -11.09 -15.56 16.48
CA GLU A 196 -12.43 -15.78 15.90
C GLU A 196 -12.51 -15.45 14.40
N GLY A 197 -11.46 -14.89 13.77
CA GLY A 197 -11.41 -14.63 12.33
C GLY A 197 -10.77 -13.31 11.93
N PHE A 198 -10.75 -13.06 10.62
CA PHE A 198 -10.22 -11.85 9.99
C PHE A 198 -11.36 -10.85 9.75
N TYR A 199 -11.29 -9.64 10.31
CA TYR A 199 -12.37 -8.65 10.23
C TYR A 199 -11.95 -7.45 9.39
N TYR A 200 -12.71 -7.18 8.32
CA TYR A 200 -12.76 -5.87 7.68
C TYR A 200 -13.78 -5.02 8.47
N GLY A 201 -13.42 -3.80 8.86
CA GLY A 201 -14.07 -3.02 9.93
C GLY A 201 -15.60 -3.14 10.08
N THR A 202 -16.07 -3.66 11.22
CA THR A 202 -16.78 -2.99 12.33
C THR A 202 -16.62 -3.97 13.50
N GLU A 203 -16.49 -3.48 14.74
CA GLU A 203 -16.39 -4.39 15.90
C GLU A 203 -17.51 -5.45 15.87
N PRO A 204 -17.28 -6.67 16.40
CA PRO A 204 -18.28 -7.75 16.47
C PRO A 204 -19.60 -7.36 17.17
N LYS A 205 -19.65 -6.21 17.85
CA LYS A 205 -20.80 -5.74 18.61
C LYS A 205 -22.03 -5.39 17.75
N HIS A 206 -21.89 -5.18 16.44
CA HIS A 206 -23.02 -4.87 15.56
C HIS A 206 -23.57 -6.04 14.74
N TYR A 207 -22.95 -7.22 14.77
CA TYR A 207 -23.50 -8.41 14.10
C TYR A 207 -24.67 -9.04 14.88
N LYS A 208 -24.73 -8.84 16.21
CA LYS A 208 -25.80 -9.42 17.06
C LYS A 208 -27.13 -8.63 17.02
N SER A 209 -27.15 -7.38 16.57
CA SER A 209 -28.39 -6.56 16.52
C SER A 209 -29.25 -6.87 15.29
N THR A 210 -28.64 -7.18 14.16
CA THR A 210 -29.35 -7.46 12.89
C THR A 210 -30.03 -8.83 12.85
N GLN A 211 -29.55 -9.82 13.61
CA GLN A 211 -30.28 -11.09 13.77
C GLN A 211 -31.46 -11.03 14.75
N LYS A 212 -31.43 -10.14 15.76
CA LYS A 212 -32.57 -9.96 16.68
C LYS A 212 -33.75 -9.23 16.01
N GLN A 213 -33.49 -8.27 15.14
CA GLN A 213 -34.56 -7.58 14.38
C GLN A 213 -35.23 -8.45 13.31
N ARG A 214 -34.53 -9.44 12.73
CA ARG A 214 -35.13 -10.38 11.77
C ARG A 214 -36.03 -11.45 12.40
N LYS A 215 -35.87 -11.74 13.70
CA LYS A 215 -36.76 -12.66 14.43
C LYS A 215 -38.04 -11.99 14.94
N SER A 216 -38.04 -10.68 15.22
CA SER A 216 -39.27 -9.99 15.65
C SER A 216 -40.23 -9.70 14.49
N LEU A 217 -39.74 -9.59 13.26
CA LEU A 217 -40.58 -9.32 12.06
C LEU A 217 -41.19 -10.57 11.41
N ARG A 218 -40.89 -11.78 11.91
CA ARG A 218 -41.47 -13.05 11.43
C ARG A 218 -42.57 -13.62 12.33
N ASN A 219 -42.86 -12.99 13.47
CA ASN A 219 -43.91 -13.44 14.39
C ASN A 219 -45.20 -12.60 14.36
N ASP A 220 -45.29 -11.59 13.48
CA ASP A 220 -46.50 -10.76 13.28
C ASP A 220 -47.11 -10.94 11.87
N ARG A 221 -47.11 -12.16 11.33
CA ARG A 221 -47.96 -12.54 10.19
C ARG A 221 -48.55 -13.92 10.38
#